data_AF-A0ABD2IS50-F1
#
_entry.id   AF-A0ABD2IS50-F1
#
_cell.length_a   1.000
_cell.length_b   1.000
_cell.length_c   1.000
_cell.angle_alpha   90.00
_cell.angle_beta   90.00
_cell.angle_gamma   90.00
#
_symmetry.space_group_name_H-M   'P 1'
#
loop_
_entity.id
_entity.type
_entity.pdbx_description
1 polymer ?
#
loop_
_entity_poly.entity_id
_entity_poly.type
_entity_poly.pdbx_seq_one_letter_code
_entity_poly.pdbx_strand_id
1 'polypeptide(L)'
;MDAVKTVSESSTQKVCCYCKNPCSGAHQCWKCTKPCHAIAPCSFAHDAEEGFGSKVTCCVCWLDDDVDQSASAVISTDDDGVLGKDFRNFHFGARLLIWDSFRCHISEDTKKTLRRLALHSAVIPGGTTKYIQAPDVCWNAPFKEAIRKLYNDWMAHGEKATTSGGNLKAPQMEVYLEWIANAWDSLPKQMIADSFLTCGITKEKKGRHDDKIHVFKPDGAIPNGLALLKQRRQEEEVLKMVEEIDLGEDESDEEIDVEVS
;
A
#
# COMPACT_ATOMS: atom_id res chain seq x y z
N MET A 1 4.17 26.80 -17.64
CA MET A 1 2.96 26.53 -18.43
C MET A 1 1.78 26.79 -17.53
N ASP A 2 1.14 27.93 -17.71
CA ASP A 2 0.22 28.51 -16.75
C ASP A 2 -1.14 27.81 -16.76
N ALA A 3 -1.59 27.35 -15.59
CA ALA A 3 -2.93 26.80 -15.40
C ALA A 3 -3.96 27.92 -15.59
N VAL A 4 -4.77 27.81 -16.64
CA VAL A 4 -5.80 28.79 -16.99
C VAL A 4 -6.88 28.83 -15.90
N LYS A 5 -7.09 30.00 -15.29
CA LYS A 5 -8.14 30.27 -14.31
C LYS A 5 -9.47 30.52 -15.01
N THR A 6 -10.45 29.65 -14.82
CA THR A 6 -11.85 29.91 -15.20
C THR A 6 -12.72 29.87 -13.96
N VAL A 7 -13.29 31.02 -13.59
CA VAL A 7 -14.30 31.15 -12.53
C VAL A 7 -15.67 31.09 -13.19
N SER A 8 -16.52 30.16 -12.75
CA SER A 8 -17.95 30.20 -13.02
C SER A 8 -18.70 29.86 -11.74
N GLU A 9 -19.36 30.86 -11.16
CA GLU A 9 -20.28 30.72 -10.03
C GLU A 9 -21.60 30.11 -10.52
N SER A 10 -21.88 28.85 -10.16
CA SER A 10 -23.22 28.39 -9.75
C SER A 10 -23.12 26.97 -9.18
N SER A 11 -23.64 26.80 -7.96
CA SER A 11 -24.01 25.54 -7.29
C SER A 11 -23.31 24.27 -7.80
N THR A 12 -22.04 24.01 -7.46
CA THR A 12 -21.37 22.75 -7.86
C THR A 12 -20.17 22.44 -6.97
N GLN A 13 -20.03 21.15 -6.63
CA GLN A 13 -18.88 20.47 -6.03
C GLN A 13 -17.54 21.21 -6.27
N LYS A 14 -16.83 21.58 -5.19
CA LYS A 14 -15.58 22.38 -5.27
C LYS A 14 -14.46 21.59 -5.96
N VAL A 15 -14.28 21.84 -7.27
CA VAL A 15 -13.22 21.26 -8.08
C VAL A 15 -11.91 22.03 -7.86
N CYS A 16 -10.82 21.28 -7.76
CA CYS A 16 -9.49 21.77 -7.44
C CYS A 16 -8.59 21.94 -8.67
N CYS A 17 -8.74 21.11 -9.71
CA CYS A 17 -7.98 21.26 -10.95
C CYS A 17 -8.66 20.57 -12.14
N TYR A 18 -8.39 21.10 -13.33
CA TYR A 18 -8.71 20.55 -14.63
C TYR A 18 -7.51 20.77 -15.56
N CYS A 19 -7.00 19.71 -16.19
CA CYS A 19 -5.82 19.79 -17.05
C CYS A 19 -6.22 19.89 -18.51
N LYS A 20 -5.61 20.82 -19.23
CA LYS A 20 -5.77 21.02 -20.68
C LYS A 20 -4.68 20.38 -21.54
N ASN A 21 -3.55 19.98 -20.96
CA ASN A 21 -2.59 19.07 -21.60
C ASN A 21 -2.12 17.99 -20.61
N PRO A 22 -1.59 16.84 -21.08
CA PRO A 22 -0.88 15.88 -20.24
C PRO A 22 0.28 16.55 -19.49
N CYS A 23 0.48 16.20 -18.23
CA CYS A 23 1.61 16.68 -17.46
C CYS A 23 2.10 15.60 -16.48
N SER A 24 3.39 15.65 -16.17
CA SER A 24 4.09 14.69 -15.30
C SER A 24 4.34 15.21 -13.88
N GLY A 25 3.82 16.41 -13.57
CA GLY A 25 4.02 17.09 -12.30
C GLY A 25 2.85 16.93 -11.33
N ALA A 26 3.13 16.99 -10.02
CA ALA A 26 2.10 17.07 -9.00
C ALA A 26 1.33 18.40 -9.14
N HIS A 27 0.00 18.34 -9.17
CA HIS A 27 -0.82 19.55 -9.17
C HIS A 27 -0.96 20.12 -7.77
N GLN A 28 -0.90 21.45 -7.66
CA GLN A 28 -1.18 22.18 -6.43
C GLN A 28 -2.64 22.62 -6.40
N CYS A 29 -3.25 22.51 -5.21
CA CYS A 29 -4.57 23.04 -4.98
C CYS A 29 -4.60 24.56 -5.08
N TRP A 30 -5.54 25.13 -5.83
CA TRP A 30 -5.65 26.58 -5.96
C TRP A 30 -6.09 27.30 -4.67
N LYS A 31 -6.76 26.60 -3.74
CA LYS A 31 -7.23 27.16 -2.47
C LYS A 31 -6.23 26.96 -1.32
N CYS A 32 -5.65 25.77 -1.15
CA CYS A 32 -4.72 25.50 -0.03
C CYS A 32 -3.25 25.29 -0.45
N THR A 33 -2.93 25.39 -1.74
CA THR A 33 -1.59 25.19 -2.35
C THR A 33 -0.92 23.83 -2.11
N LYS A 34 -1.56 22.93 -1.34
CA LYS A 34 -1.10 21.55 -1.12
C LYS A 34 -1.27 20.68 -2.37
N PRO A 35 -0.42 19.67 -2.58
CA PRO A 35 -0.55 18.77 -3.73
C PRO A 35 -1.86 17.97 -3.68
N CYS A 36 -2.65 17.95 -4.76
CA CYS A 36 -3.96 17.28 -4.80
C CYS A 36 -3.89 15.82 -5.28
N HIS A 37 -2.87 15.44 -6.06
CA HIS A 37 -2.51 14.06 -6.40
C HIS A 37 -1.11 13.98 -7.05
N ALA A 38 -0.50 12.79 -7.03
CA ALA A 38 0.76 12.49 -7.72
C ALA A 38 0.56 11.24 -8.58
N ILE A 39 0.38 11.42 -9.88
CA ILE A 39 0.38 10.31 -10.83
C ILE A 39 1.42 10.64 -11.92
N ALA A 40 2.25 9.65 -12.27
CA ALA A 40 3.04 9.64 -13.51
C ALA A 40 2.09 9.90 -14.71
N PRO A 41 2.60 10.38 -15.88
CA PRO A 41 1.91 11.36 -16.73
C PRO A 41 0.42 11.06 -16.86
N CYS A 42 -0.43 12.09 -16.96
CA CYS A 42 -1.86 11.95 -17.29
C CYS A 42 -2.07 11.27 -18.68
N SER A 43 -1.58 10.05 -18.85
CA SER A 43 -1.43 9.27 -20.05
C SER A 43 -2.58 8.27 -20.04
N PHE A 44 -3.43 8.44 -21.05
CA PHE A 44 -4.44 7.53 -21.54
C PHE A 44 -4.61 6.23 -20.74
N ALA A 45 -5.57 6.22 -19.83
CA ALA A 45 -6.20 4.97 -19.42
C ALA A 45 -7.10 4.54 -20.58
N HIS A 46 -6.79 3.41 -21.21
CA HIS A 46 -7.60 2.87 -22.31
C HIS A 46 -9.00 2.45 -21.86
N ASP A 47 -9.26 2.36 -20.55
CA ASP A 47 -10.57 2.12 -19.94
C ASP A 47 -10.62 2.58 -18.46
N ALA A 48 -10.69 3.89 -18.17
CA ALA A 48 -11.14 4.38 -16.84
C ALA A 48 -11.35 5.91 -16.80
N GLU A 49 -12.33 6.34 -16.00
CA GLU A 49 -12.78 7.72 -15.75
C GLU A 49 -11.74 8.71 -15.16
N GLU A 50 -10.49 8.29 -15.00
CA GLU A 50 -9.38 9.17 -14.60
C GLU A 50 -8.36 9.24 -15.72
N GLY A 51 -8.54 10.27 -16.54
CA GLY A 51 -7.67 10.62 -17.64
C GLY A 51 -7.48 12.13 -17.71
N PHE A 52 -6.70 12.52 -18.71
CA PHE A 52 -6.57 13.90 -19.13
C PHE A 52 -7.95 14.62 -19.17
N GLY A 53 -8.11 15.69 -18.38
CA GLY A 53 -9.38 16.45 -18.28
C GLY A 53 -10.36 16.01 -17.17
N SER A 54 -10.02 15.04 -16.32
CA SER A 54 -10.89 14.69 -15.17
C SER A 54 -10.87 15.79 -14.10
N LYS A 55 -12.06 16.12 -13.56
CA LYS A 55 -12.23 17.09 -12.47
C LYS A 55 -11.84 16.44 -11.13
N VAL A 56 -10.78 16.92 -10.50
CA VAL A 56 -10.33 16.40 -9.19
C VAL A 56 -10.76 17.36 -8.07
N THR A 57 -11.29 16.84 -6.96
CA THR A 57 -11.64 17.63 -5.76
C THR A 57 -10.51 17.60 -4.74
N CYS A 58 -10.25 18.73 -4.05
CA CYS A 58 -9.22 18.76 -3.01
C CYS A 58 -9.80 18.24 -1.69
N CYS A 59 -9.20 17.19 -1.13
CA CYS A 59 -9.66 16.62 0.14
C CYS A 59 -9.50 17.58 1.33
N VAL A 60 -8.50 18.47 1.32
CA VAL A 60 -8.26 19.45 2.40
C VAL A 60 -9.33 20.56 2.36
N CYS A 61 -9.49 21.17 1.19
CA CYS A 61 -10.41 22.29 1.02
C CYS A 61 -11.89 21.90 1.10
N TRP A 62 -12.21 20.63 0.88
CA TRP A 62 -13.55 20.08 1.02
C TRP A 62 -13.91 19.81 2.49
N LEU A 63 -12.92 19.56 3.35
CA LEU A 63 -13.13 19.41 4.79
C LEU A 63 -13.26 20.78 5.50
N ASP A 64 -12.59 21.82 4.99
CA ASP A 64 -12.62 23.18 5.56
C ASP A 64 -13.97 23.90 5.42
N ASP A 65 -14.97 23.31 4.79
CA ASP A 65 -16.30 23.92 4.70
C ASP A 65 -17.18 23.62 5.93
N ASP A 66 -16.83 22.64 6.80
CA ASP A 66 -17.70 22.26 7.92
C ASP A 66 -17.04 21.70 9.21
N VAL A 67 -15.71 21.70 9.41
CA VAL A 67 -15.15 21.10 10.66
C VAL A 67 -14.00 21.89 11.29
N ASP A 68 -14.18 22.15 12.59
CA ASP A 68 -13.28 22.79 13.55
C ASP A 68 -11.88 22.14 13.60
N GLN A 69 -10.83 22.97 13.65
CA GLN A 69 -9.42 22.57 13.44
C GLN A 69 -8.75 21.93 14.68
N SER A 70 -9.49 21.35 15.62
CA SER A 70 -8.94 20.85 16.89
C SER A 70 -9.12 19.36 17.19
N ALA A 71 -9.62 18.54 16.26
CA ALA A 71 -9.84 17.12 16.53
C ALA A 71 -8.53 16.29 16.39
N SER A 72 -7.91 15.96 17.53
CA SER A 72 -7.04 14.77 17.65
C SER A 72 -7.83 13.53 17.25
N ALA A 73 -7.12 12.51 16.75
CA ALA A 73 -7.69 11.24 16.30
C ALA A 73 -8.65 10.62 17.32
N VAL A 74 -9.95 10.81 17.13
CA VAL A 74 -11.02 10.10 17.82
C VAL A 74 -11.57 9.08 16.84
N ILE A 75 -11.44 7.81 17.18
CA ILE A 75 -12.13 6.71 16.50
C ILE A 75 -13.59 6.79 16.95
N SER A 76 -14.48 7.35 16.15
CA SER A 76 -15.92 7.10 16.28
C SER A 76 -16.35 6.09 15.23
N THR A 77 -17.07 5.07 15.69
CA THR A 77 -17.83 4.16 14.84
C THR A 77 -19.27 4.66 14.80
N ASP A 78 -19.84 4.80 13.60
CA ASP A 78 -21.27 5.08 13.45
C ASP A 78 -22.05 3.75 13.44
N ASP A 79 -23.30 3.77 13.91
CA ASP A 79 -24.16 2.61 14.22
C ASP A 79 -24.50 1.65 13.05
N ASP A 80 -24.02 1.91 11.83
CA ASP A 80 -24.36 1.14 10.63
C ASP A 80 -23.22 0.23 10.11
N GLY A 81 -22.10 0.10 10.82
CA GLY A 81 -21.04 -0.87 10.48
C GLY A 81 -20.31 -0.64 9.15
N VAL A 82 -20.50 0.54 8.53
CA VAL A 82 -19.75 0.97 7.34
C VAL A 82 -18.51 1.74 7.81
N LEU A 83 -17.32 1.20 7.53
CA LEU A 83 -16.03 1.85 7.77
C LEU A 83 -16.06 3.34 7.34
N GLY A 84 -16.10 4.22 8.35
CA GLY A 84 -16.25 5.67 8.21
C GLY A 84 -15.20 6.31 7.30
N LYS A 85 -15.62 7.38 6.63
CA LYS A 85 -15.00 8.09 5.50
C LYS A 85 -13.70 8.86 5.80
N ASP A 86 -12.98 8.54 6.88
CA ASP A 86 -11.93 9.42 7.43
C ASP A 86 -10.52 8.83 7.49
N PHE A 87 -10.18 7.92 6.57
CA PHE A 87 -8.78 7.59 6.26
C PHE A 87 -8.22 8.45 5.12
N ARG A 88 -8.23 9.78 5.27
CA ARG A 88 -7.68 10.70 4.26
C ARG A 88 -6.24 11.08 4.61
N ASN A 89 -5.32 10.25 4.11
CA ASN A 89 -3.88 10.28 4.35
C ASN A 89 -3.19 11.56 3.83
N PHE A 90 -2.41 12.21 4.69
CA PHE A 90 -1.48 13.31 4.39
C PHE A 90 -0.07 12.84 3.95
N HIS A 91 0.07 11.64 3.38
CA HIS A 91 1.40 11.09 3.06
C HIS A 91 1.68 11.03 1.55
N PHE A 92 2.54 11.94 1.10
CA PHE A 92 3.04 12.03 -0.28
C PHE A 92 4.05 10.90 -0.56
N GLY A 93 3.69 9.92 -1.41
CA GLY A 93 4.60 8.87 -1.87
C GLY A 93 3.90 7.59 -2.34
N ALA A 94 4.54 6.84 -3.26
CA ALA A 94 4.07 5.52 -3.69
C ALA A 94 4.12 4.53 -2.52
N ARG A 95 2.95 4.03 -2.12
CA ARG A 95 2.77 3.07 -1.03
C ARG A 95 2.32 1.73 -1.59
N LEU A 96 2.84 0.65 -1.02
CA LEU A 96 2.55 -0.72 -1.42
C LEU A 96 1.99 -1.48 -0.22
N LEU A 97 0.78 -2.00 -0.37
CA LEU A 97 0.18 -2.96 0.54
C LEU A 97 0.45 -4.37 0.04
N ILE A 98 0.98 -5.24 0.90
CA ILE A 98 1.28 -6.63 0.56
C ILE A 98 0.48 -7.53 1.49
N TRP A 99 -0.33 -8.41 0.91
CA TRP A 99 -1.24 -9.29 1.65
C TRP A 99 -1.48 -10.61 0.92
N ASP A 100 -2.12 -11.55 1.59
CA ASP A 100 -2.48 -12.85 1.02
C ASP A 100 -3.58 -12.75 -0.06
N SER A 101 -3.79 -13.86 -0.76
CA SER A 101 -4.82 -14.02 -1.78
C SER A 101 -6.22 -14.30 -1.19
N PHE A 102 -6.52 -13.87 0.03
CA PHE A 102 -7.86 -14.06 0.61
C PHE A 102 -8.91 -13.31 -0.22
N ARG A 103 -10.11 -13.90 -0.37
CA ARG A 103 -11.09 -13.43 -1.36
C ARG A 103 -11.52 -11.98 -1.15
N CYS A 104 -11.62 -11.50 0.09
CA CYS A 104 -11.97 -10.11 0.32
C CYS A 104 -10.85 -9.15 -0.12
N HIS A 105 -9.58 -9.51 0.06
CA HIS A 105 -8.42 -8.71 -0.33
C HIS A 105 -8.32 -8.47 -1.84
N ILE A 106 -8.77 -9.43 -2.65
CA ILE A 106 -8.74 -9.35 -4.12
C ILE A 106 -10.07 -8.90 -4.76
N SER A 107 -11.08 -8.59 -3.94
CA SER A 107 -12.40 -8.15 -4.40
C SER A 107 -12.34 -6.81 -5.14
N GLU A 108 -13.29 -6.57 -6.05
CA GLU A 108 -13.33 -5.32 -6.81
C GLU A 108 -13.57 -4.10 -5.90
N ASP A 109 -14.38 -4.23 -4.87
CA ASP A 109 -14.63 -3.13 -3.91
C ASP A 109 -13.39 -2.78 -3.10
N THR A 110 -12.58 -3.78 -2.78
CA THR A 110 -11.29 -3.55 -2.14
C THR A 110 -10.32 -2.86 -3.09
N LYS A 111 -10.23 -3.30 -4.36
CA LYS A 111 -9.41 -2.62 -5.37
C LYS A 111 -9.85 -1.16 -5.60
N LYS A 112 -11.16 -0.89 -5.68
CA LYS A 112 -11.72 0.47 -5.75
C LYS A 112 -11.28 1.31 -4.55
N THR A 113 -11.32 0.72 -3.34
CA THR A 113 -10.88 1.39 -2.12
C THR A 113 -9.39 1.71 -2.14
N LEU A 114 -8.54 0.77 -2.57
CA LEU A 114 -7.09 0.99 -2.70
C LEU A 114 -6.76 2.10 -3.71
N ARG A 115 -7.47 2.16 -4.85
CA ARG A 115 -7.34 3.25 -5.83
C ARG A 115 -7.69 4.60 -5.21
N ARG A 116 -8.84 4.70 -4.55
CA ARG A 116 -9.27 5.92 -3.83
C ARG A 116 -8.27 6.35 -2.76
N LEU A 117 -7.58 5.39 -2.13
CA LEU A 117 -6.56 5.65 -1.14
C LEU A 117 -5.17 5.89 -1.73
N ALA A 118 -4.98 5.84 -3.05
CA ALA A 118 -3.66 5.90 -3.71
C ALA A 118 -2.66 4.89 -3.12
N LEU A 119 -3.09 3.62 -3.03
CA LEU A 119 -2.28 2.49 -2.57
C LEU A 119 -2.14 1.48 -3.72
N HIS A 120 -0.90 1.09 -4.03
CA HIS A 120 -0.65 -0.11 -4.82
C HIS A 120 -0.84 -1.34 -3.94
N SER A 121 -1.19 -2.48 -4.54
CA SER A 121 -1.21 -3.77 -3.85
C SER A 121 -0.38 -4.82 -4.57
N ALA A 122 0.23 -5.71 -3.79
CA ALA A 122 0.81 -6.96 -4.27
C ALA A 122 0.16 -8.13 -3.50
N VAL A 123 -0.18 -9.19 -4.24
CA VAL A 123 -0.85 -10.37 -3.69
C VAL A 123 0.18 -11.49 -3.52
N ILE A 124 0.28 -12.01 -2.31
CA ILE A 124 1.07 -13.19 -1.97
C ILE A 124 0.34 -14.42 -2.51
N PRO A 125 1.00 -15.27 -3.33
CA PRO A 125 0.38 -16.48 -3.84
C PRO A 125 -0.07 -17.44 -2.73
N GLY A 126 -1.15 -18.17 -2.99
CA GLY A 126 -1.66 -19.17 -2.06
C GLY A 126 -0.59 -20.19 -1.63
N GLY A 127 -0.57 -20.54 -0.35
CA GLY A 127 0.40 -21.50 0.21
C GLY A 127 1.81 -20.94 0.45
N THR A 128 2.07 -19.67 0.14
CA THR A 128 3.40 -19.04 0.27
C THR A 128 3.51 -18.05 1.43
N THR A 129 2.44 -17.83 2.20
CA THR A 129 2.42 -16.87 3.33
C THR A 129 3.52 -17.14 4.35
N LYS A 130 3.69 -18.42 4.74
CA LYS A 130 4.78 -18.88 5.62
C LYS A 130 6.21 -18.61 5.11
N TYR A 131 6.36 -18.20 3.86
CA TYR A 131 7.66 -17.88 3.25
C TYR A 131 7.84 -16.38 3.03
N ILE A 132 6.80 -15.65 2.61
CA ILE A 132 6.97 -14.25 2.16
C ILE A 132 6.05 -13.25 2.85
N GLN A 133 5.13 -13.69 3.72
CA GLN A 133 4.31 -12.78 4.51
C GLN A 133 5.05 -12.40 5.79
N ALA A 134 5.57 -11.18 5.82
CA ALA A 134 6.37 -10.64 6.92
C ALA A 134 5.75 -10.88 8.32
N PRO A 135 4.43 -10.67 8.54
CA PRO A 135 3.76 -11.10 9.77
C PRO A 135 4.02 -12.56 10.13
N ASP A 136 3.62 -13.49 9.26
CA ASP A 136 3.64 -14.93 9.56
C ASP A 136 5.05 -15.48 9.71
N VAL A 137 6.02 -14.88 9.02
CA VAL A 137 7.43 -15.29 9.10
C VAL A 137 8.10 -14.79 10.39
N CYS A 138 7.87 -13.54 10.78
CA CYS A 138 8.74 -12.89 11.76
C CYS A 138 8.08 -12.58 13.10
N TRP A 139 6.89 -11.98 13.10
CA TRP A 139 6.38 -11.32 14.31
C TRP A 139 5.01 -11.78 14.79
N ASN A 140 4.23 -12.48 13.97
CA ASN A 140 2.90 -12.96 14.35
C ASN A 140 2.99 -14.03 15.46
N ALA A 141 4.02 -14.88 15.43
CA ALA A 141 4.28 -15.86 16.49
C ALA A 141 4.61 -15.22 17.85
N PRO A 142 5.64 -14.35 17.98
CA PRO A 142 5.91 -13.69 19.26
C PRO A 142 4.77 -12.77 19.71
N PHE A 143 4.04 -12.13 18.79
CA PHE A 143 2.84 -11.35 19.11
C PHE A 143 1.76 -12.22 19.78
N LYS A 144 1.42 -13.36 19.17
CA LYS A 144 0.45 -14.32 19.73
C LYS A 144 0.91 -14.90 21.06
N GLU A 145 2.22 -15.11 21.23
CA GLU A 145 2.79 -15.58 22.49
C GLU A 145 2.67 -14.53 23.61
N ALA A 146 2.89 -13.25 23.31
CA ALA A 146 2.70 -12.18 24.28
C ALA A 146 1.24 -12.09 24.76
N ILE A 147 0.26 -12.19 23.84
CA ILE A 147 -1.17 -12.27 24.20
C ILE A 147 -1.45 -13.50 25.06
N ARG A 148 -0.91 -14.67 24.69
CA ARG A 148 -1.09 -15.92 25.44
C ARG A 148 -0.55 -15.82 26.87
N LYS A 149 0.59 -15.15 27.05
CA LYS A 149 1.16 -14.92 28.39
C LYS A 149 0.22 -14.09 29.26
N LEU A 150 -0.36 -13.02 28.72
CA LEU A 150 -1.32 -12.17 29.44
C LEU A 150 -2.61 -12.91 29.76
N TYR A 151 -3.10 -13.72 28.81
CA TYR A 151 -4.24 -14.61 29.06
C TYR A 151 -3.97 -15.61 30.18
N ASN A 152 -2.79 -16.24 30.20
CA ASN A 152 -2.43 -17.21 31.24
C ASN A 152 -2.30 -16.54 32.61
N ASP A 153 -1.75 -15.32 32.66
CA ASP A 153 -1.66 -14.53 33.90
C ASP A 153 -3.05 -14.19 34.44
N TRP A 154 -3.96 -13.74 33.57
CA TRP A 154 -5.36 -13.53 33.94
C TRP A 154 -6.07 -14.82 34.36
N MET A 155 -5.81 -15.94 33.67
CA MET A 155 -6.33 -17.25 34.05
C MET A 155 -5.81 -17.74 35.40
N ALA A 156 -4.64 -17.29 35.85
CA ALA A 156 -4.11 -17.61 37.18
C ALA A 156 -4.64 -16.62 38.24
N HIS A 157 -4.52 -15.32 37.99
CA HIS A 157 -4.63 -14.26 39.01
C HIS A 157 -5.79 -13.29 38.81
N GLY A 158 -6.41 -13.27 37.63
CA GLY A 158 -7.48 -12.33 37.29
C GLY A 158 -8.79 -12.60 38.04
N GLU A 159 -9.59 -11.55 38.20
CA GLU A 159 -10.97 -11.69 38.66
C GLU A 159 -11.81 -12.42 37.61
N LYS A 160 -12.46 -13.49 38.04
CA LYS A 160 -13.18 -14.42 37.17
C LYS A 160 -14.64 -14.46 37.56
N ALA A 161 -15.51 -14.24 36.57
CA ALA A 161 -16.94 -14.44 36.73
C ALA A 161 -17.35 -15.80 36.13
N THR A 162 -18.39 -16.40 36.69
CA THR A 162 -18.99 -17.64 36.16
C THR A 162 -20.33 -17.34 35.49
N THR A 163 -20.69 -18.15 34.49
CA THR A 163 -22.05 -18.17 33.94
C THR A 163 -23.00 -18.78 34.98
N SER A 164 -24.32 -18.66 34.74
CA SER A 164 -25.33 -19.34 35.56
C SER A 164 -25.14 -20.87 35.59
N GLY A 165 -24.53 -21.45 34.55
CA GLY A 165 -24.18 -22.87 34.47
C GLY A 165 -22.83 -23.24 35.11
N GLY A 166 -22.16 -22.31 35.81
CA GLY A 166 -20.89 -22.58 36.51
C GLY A 166 -19.63 -22.56 35.63
N ASN A 167 -19.76 -22.28 34.33
CA ASN A 167 -18.59 -22.16 33.45
C ASN A 167 -17.89 -20.80 33.65
N LEU A 168 -16.56 -20.77 33.56
CA LEU A 168 -15.79 -19.53 33.51
C LEU A 168 -16.24 -18.67 32.32
N LYS A 169 -16.55 -17.39 32.58
CA LYS A 169 -16.78 -16.41 31.52
C LYS A 169 -15.45 -16.06 30.85
N ALA A 170 -15.51 -15.73 29.57
CA ALA A 170 -14.41 -15.09 28.87
C ALA A 170 -14.03 -13.75 29.55
N PRO A 171 -12.78 -13.28 29.41
CA PRO A 171 -12.41 -11.93 29.82
C PRO A 171 -13.32 -10.91 29.13
N GLN A 172 -13.58 -9.79 29.82
CA GLN A 172 -14.29 -8.66 29.22
C GLN A 172 -13.50 -8.13 28.02
N MET A 173 -14.21 -7.50 27.07
CA MET A 173 -13.60 -7.07 25.81
C MET A 173 -12.48 -6.05 26.06
N GLU A 174 -12.67 -5.15 27.02
CA GLU A 174 -11.70 -4.12 27.42
C GLU A 174 -10.38 -4.75 27.88
N VAL A 175 -10.47 -5.83 28.66
CA VAL A 175 -9.32 -6.59 29.16
C VAL A 175 -8.57 -7.24 27.99
N TYR A 176 -9.31 -7.87 27.06
CA TYR A 176 -8.68 -8.51 25.90
C TYR A 176 -8.06 -7.50 24.92
N LEU A 177 -8.68 -6.32 24.74
CA LEU A 177 -8.14 -5.23 23.91
C LEU A 177 -6.88 -4.64 24.52
N GLU A 178 -6.83 -4.47 25.84
CA GLU A 178 -5.62 -4.05 26.56
C GLU A 178 -4.48 -5.05 26.33
N TRP A 179 -4.76 -6.36 26.34
CA TRP A 179 -3.73 -7.37 26.06
C TRP A 179 -3.19 -7.27 24.63
N ILE A 180 -4.07 -7.03 23.65
CA ILE A 180 -3.65 -6.83 22.25
C ILE A 180 -2.73 -5.61 22.13
N ALA A 181 -3.11 -4.49 22.75
CA ALA A 181 -2.30 -3.26 22.74
C ALA A 181 -0.94 -3.48 23.40
N ASN A 182 -0.92 -4.06 24.61
CA ASN A 182 0.31 -4.35 25.35
C ASN A 182 1.21 -5.34 24.60
N ALA A 183 0.63 -6.38 23.98
CA ALA A 183 1.38 -7.32 23.17
C ALA A 183 1.99 -6.65 21.93
N TRP A 184 1.26 -5.75 21.27
CA TRP A 184 1.75 -4.99 20.13
C TRP A 184 2.92 -4.07 20.51
N ASP A 185 2.76 -3.32 21.60
CA ASP A 185 3.78 -2.40 22.11
C ASP A 185 5.04 -3.11 22.61
N SER A 186 4.91 -4.38 23.01
CA SER A 186 6.05 -5.21 23.41
C SER A 186 6.96 -5.64 22.24
N LEU A 187 6.47 -5.56 21.00
CA LEU A 187 7.25 -5.99 19.83
C LEU A 187 8.33 -4.95 19.47
N PRO A 188 9.59 -5.37 19.27
CA PRO A 188 10.63 -4.46 18.81
C PRO A 188 10.29 -3.88 17.43
N LYS A 189 10.26 -2.55 17.28
CA LYS A 189 10.05 -1.88 15.98
C LYS A 189 11.02 -2.38 14.90
N GLN A 190 12.26 -2.68 15.30
CA GLN A 190 13.29 -3.21 14.41
C GLN A 190 12.92 -4.60 13.86
N MET A 191 12.26 -5.47 14.65
CA MET A 191 11.76 -6.77 14.19
C MET A 191 10.75 -6.60 13.05
N ILE A 192 9.85 -5.62 13.17
CA ILE A 192 8.87 -5.31 12.13
C ILE A 192 9.58 -4.78 10.88
N ALA A 193 10.54 -3.86 11.03
CA ALA A 193 11.29 -3.32 9.89
C ALA A 193 12.10 -4.41 9.17
N ASP A 194 12.84 -5.25 9.91
CA ASP A 194 13.68 -6.31 9.35
C ASP A 194 12.86 -7.42 8.70
N SER A 195 11.63 -7.65 9.16
CA SER A 195 10.75 -8.68 8.60
C SER A 195 10.51 -8.54 7.10
N PHE A 196 10.48 -7.31 6.59
CA PHE A 196 10.37 -7.05 5.15
C PHE A 196 11.59 -7.59 4.40
N LEU A 197 12.80 -7.28 4.88
CA LEU A 197 14.04 -7.78 4.26
C LEU A 197 14.15 -9.30 4.38
N THR A 198 13.77 -9.86 5.53
CA THR A 198 13.73 -11.31 5.75
C THR A 198 12.83 -12.02 4.75
N CYS A 199 11.73 -11.40 4.32
CA CYS A 199 10.81 -11.90 3.30
C CYS A 199 11.17 -11.48 1.86
N GLY A 200 12.33 -10.86 1.63
CA GLY A 200 12.73 -10.39 0.30
C GLY A 200 11.95 -9.17 -0.21
N ILE A 201 11.22 -8.50 0.67
CA ILE A 201 10.46 -7.29 0.36
C ILE A 201 11.37 -6.09 0.58
N THR A 202 11.85 -5.50 -0.51
CA THR A 202 12.77 -4.35 -0.47
C THR A 202 12.60 -3.45 -1.69
N LYS A 203 13.03 -2.19 -1.57
CA LYS A 203 13.17 -1.26 -2.70
C LYS A 203 14.51 -1.42 -3.42
N GLU A 204 15.46 -2.11 -2.81
CA GLU A 204 16.81 -2.33 -3.35
C GLU A 204 16.77 -3.35 -4.50
N LYS A 205 17.28 -2.97 -5.68
CA LYS A 205 17.25 -3.83 -6.88
C LYS A 205 18.52 -4.65 -7.06
N LYS A 206 19.66 -4.19 -6.52
CA LYS A 206 20.97 -4.82 -6.73
C LYS A 206 21.32 -5.89 -5.70
N GLY A 207 20.35 -6.31 -4.88
CA GLY A 207 20.51 -7.46 -4.00
C GLY A 207 21.38 -7.26 -2.76
N ARG A 208 21.60 -6.01 -2.32
CA ARG A 208 22.41 -5.71 -1.10
C ARG A 208 21.92 -6.47 0.15
N HIS A 209 20.66 -6.88 0.18
CA HIS A 209 20.03 -7.52 1.33
C HIS A 209 19.54 -8.95 1.05
N ASP A 210 19.92 -9.54 -0.07
CA ASP A 210 19.44 -10.88 -0.43
C ASP A 210 19.95 -11.97 0.53
N ASP A 211 21.09 -11.73 1.19
CA ASP A 211 21.65 -12.57 2.25
C ASP A 211 20.73 -12.70 3.46
N LYS A 212 19.80 -11.75 3.65
CA LYS A 212 18.83 -11.74 4.76
C LYS A 212 17.59 -12.58 4.48
N ILE A 213 17.34 -12.95 3.23
CA ILE A 213 16.12 -13.65 2.83
C ILE A 213 16.11 -15.05 3.45
N HIS A 214 15.15 -15.33 4.34
CA HIS A 214 15.22 -16.54 5.17
C HIS A 214 15.11 -17.83 4.37
N VAL A 215 14.30 -17.83 3.31
CA VAL A 215 14.14 -19.04 2.47
C VAL A 215 15.42 -19.43 1.75
N PHE A 216 16.39 -18.52 1.61
CA PHE A 216 17.67 -18.79 0.94
C PHE A 216 18.80 -19.18 1.89
N LYS A 217 18.52 -19.23 3.20
CA LYS A 217 19.51 -19.70 4.17
C LYS A 217 19.82 -21.19 3.98
N PRO A 218 20.97 -21.69 4.48
CA PRO A 218 21.32 -23.11 4.36
C PRO A 218 20.27 -24.09 4.89
N ASP A 219 19.53 -23.68 5.92
CA ASP A 219 18.41 -24.39 6.54
C ASP A 219 17.03 -23.95 6.03
N GLY A 220 17.00 -23.02 5.06
CA GLY A 220 15.79 -22.47 4.47
C GLY A 220 15.12 -23.40 3.47
N ALA A 221 13.93 -23.00 3.00
CA ALA A 221 13.15 -23.79 2.05
C ALA A 221 13.80 -23.93 0.65
N ILE A 222 14.70 -23.02 0.29
CA ILE A 222 15.39 -22.96 -1.00
C ILE A 222 16.87 -22.63 -0.76
N PRO A 223 17.71 -23.56 -0.25
CA PRO A 223 19.08 -23.25 0.16
C PRO A 223 19.99 -22.69 -0.95
N ASN A 224 19.72 -23.02 -2.22
CA ASN A 224 20.45 -22.48 -3.38
C ASN A 224 19.81 -21.22 -3.98
N GLY A 225 18.77 -20.68 -3.34
CA GLY A 225 17.94 -19.64 -3.92
C GLY A 225 18.67 -18.32 -4.17
N LEU A 226 19.71 -18.01 -3.39
CA LEU A 226 20.54 -16.83 -3.62
C LEU A 226 21.29 -16.90 -4.97
N ALA A 227 21.80 -18.08 -5.33
CA ALA A 227 22.48 -18.28 -6.62
C ALA A 227 21.48 -18.17 -7.77
N LEU A 228 20.31 -18.81 -7.63
CA LEU A 228 19.22 -18.72 -8.61
C LEU A 228 18.76 -17.28 -8.82
N LEU A 229 18.56 -16.51 -7.74
CA LEU A 229 18.15 -15.12 -7.82
C LEU A 229 19.19 -14.25 -8.56
N LYS A 230 20.48 -14.46 -8.29
CA LYS A 230 21.56 -13.74 -8.99
C LYS A 230 21.57 -14.07 -10.48
N GLN A 231 21.44 -15.34 -10.84
CA GLN A 231 21.36 -15.78 -12.23
C GLN A 231 20.15 -15.13 -12.94
N ARG A 232 18.96 -15.19 -12.33
CA ARG A 232 17.74 -14.61 -12.91
C ARG A 232 17.86 -13.10 -13.15
N ARG A 233 18.50 -12.36 -12.25
CA ARG A 233 18.72 -10.91 -12.47
C ARG A 233 19.67 -10.63 -13.62
N GLN A 234 20.72 -11.44 -13.80
CA GLN A 234 21.61 -11.32 -14.95
C GLN A 234 20.87 -11.61 -16.26
N GLU A 235 20.04 -12.65 -16.28
CA GLU A 235 19.19 -12.98 -17.44
C GLU A 235 18.23 -11.82 -17.77
N GLU A 236 17.58 -11.22 -16.77
CA GLU A 236 16.71 -10.05 -16.97
C GLU A 236 17.46 -8.80 -17.45
N GLU A 237 18.69 -8.57 -16.99
CA GLU A 237 19.52 -7.47 -17.46
C GLU A 237 19.90 -7.65 -18.93
N VAL A 238 20.27 -8.87 -19.32
CA VAL A 238 20.55 -9.21 -20.74
C VAL A 238 19.29 -9.03 -21.59
N LEU A 239 18.13 -9.50 -21.12
CA LEU A 239 16.88 -9.36 -21.88
C LEU A 239 16.53 -7.90 -22.14
N LYS A 240 16.66 -7.02 -21.14
CA LYS A 240 16.42 -5.58 -21.31
C LYS A 240 17.37 -4.94 -22.32
N MET A 241 18.64 -5.35 -22.32
CA MET A 241 19.61 -4.87 -23.32
C MET A 241 19.23 -5.30 -24.74
N VAL A 242 18.71 -6.52 -24.91
CA VAL A 242 18.23 -7.01 -26.23
C VAL A 242 17.01 -6.22 -26.71
N GLU A 243 16.03 -5.99 -25.82
CA GLU A 243 14.83 -5.19 -26.15
C GLU A 243 15.20 -3.73 -26.51
N GLU A 244 16.20 -3.14 -25.85
CA GLU A 244 16.68 -1.78 -26.17
C GLU A 244 17.41 -1.70 -27.52
N ILE A 245 18.04 -2.79 -27.97
CA ILE A 245 18.69 -2.85 -29.29
C ILE A 245 17.63 -3.00 -30.40
N ASP A 246 16.62 -3.84 -30.20
CA ASP A 246 15.56 -4.11 -31.19
C ASP A 246 14.69 -2.88 -31.48
N LEU A 247 14.46 -2.01 -30.48
CA LEU A 247 13.75 -0.73 -30.66
C LEU A 247 14.59 0.38 -31.31
N GLY A 248 15.90 0.15 -31.50
CA GLY A 248 16.83 1.12 -32.07
C GLY A 248 17.07 0.99 -33.58
N GLU A 249 16.52 -0.05 -34.22
CA GLU A 249 16.78 -0.37 -35.64
C GLU A 249 15.66 0.04 -36.62
N ASP A 250 14.56 0.65 -36.16
CA ASP A 250 13.38 1.00 -37.00
C ASP A 250 13.29 2.48 -37.45
N GLU A 251 14.34 3.31 -37.30
CA GLU A 251 14.39 4.68 -37.86
C GLU A 251 15.57 4.89 -38.82
N SER A 252 15.53 4.28 -40.01
CA SER A 252 16.21 4.83 -41.21
C SER A 252 15.72 4.20 -42.51
N ASP A 253 14.62 4.72 -43.06
CA ASP A 253 14.34 4.65 -44.50
C ASP A 253 14.45 6.07 -45.07
N GLU A 254 15.65 6.48 -45.48
CA GLU A 254 15.82 7.64 -46.37
C GLU A 254 15.31 7.24 -47.77
N GLU A 255 14.23 7.89 -48.22
CA GLU A 255 13.79 7.84 -49.62
C GLU A 255 14.91 8.38 -50.53
N ILE A 256 15.52 7.49 -51.32
CA ILE A 256 16.41 7.86 -52.42
C ILE A 256 15.54 8.15 -53.64
N ASP A 257 15.32 9.43 -53.93
CA ASP A 257 14.80 9.89 -55.22
C ASP A 257 15.86 9.68 -56.31
N VAL A 258 15.59 8.76 -57.24
CA VAL A 258 16.38 8.61 -58.47
C VAL A 258 15.68 9.38 -59.59
N GLU A 259 16.13 10.61 -59.85
CA GLU A 259 15.82 11.31 -61.11
C GLU A 259 16.54 10.61 -62.27
N VAL A 260 15.77 9.98 -63.15
CA VAL A 260 16.25 9.52 -64.46
C VAL A 260 15.91 10.59 -65.50
N SER A 261 16.96 11.07 -66.16
CA SER A 261 16.96 12.10 -67.21
C SER A 261 16.16 11.71 -68.47
#